data_AF-A0A3L7TSM9-F1
#
_entry.id   AF-A0A3L7TSM9-F1
#
_cell.length_a   1.000
_cell.length_b   1.000
_cell.length_c   1.000
_cell.angle_alpha   90.00
_cell.angle_beta   90.00
_cell.angle_gamma   90.00
#
_symmetry.space_group_name_H-M   'P 1'
#
loop_
_entity.id
_entity.type
_entity.pdbx_description
1 polymer ?
#
loop_
_entity_poly.entity_id
_entity_poly.type
_entity_poly.pdbx_seq_one_letter_code
_entity_poly.pdbx_strand_id
1 'polypeptide(L)'
;MKKSTPRTTTPHASISASAPKASGAANIKVALKATIKPKGLAKKTPRVKLLARGNPQIAKADGDAPVQAYIDAMPARKRAIVRWLDALIVRSVPDVRKAVKWNSPFYGVEGQGWFLGVHTLTHYVKIAFFHGTELQPMPPVASKVKGARYFHIREDDALDDAQMVMWVKQAAALPGWIP
;
A
#
# COMPACT_ATOMS: atom_id res chain seq x y z
N MET A 1 60.92 -12.27 -37.37
CA MET A 1 61.73 -11.15 -36.85
C MET A 1 60.98 -10.49 -35.71
N LYS A 2 61.65 -10.33 -34.56
CA LYS A 2 61.14 -9.83 -33.28
C LYS A 2 61.35 -8.31 -33.17
N LYS A 3 60.52 -7.63 -32.37
CA LYS A 3 60.86 -6.54 -31.40
C LYS A 3 59.53 -6.06 -30.77
N SER A 4 59.15 -6.53 -29.58
CA SER A 4 59.59 -6.16 -28.22
C SER A 4 58.86 -4.92 -27.68
N THR A 5 58.03 -5.18 -26.67
CA THR A 5 57.55 -4.24 -25.64
C THR A 5 58.71 -3.76 -24.75
N PRO A 6 58.44 -2.78 -23.87
CA PRO A 6 58.79 -3.00 -22.48
C PRO A 6 57.63 -2.77 -21.48
N ARG A 7 57.68 -3.60 -20.45
CA ARG A 7 56.97 -3.61 -19.17
C ARG A 7 57.52 -2.53 -18.24
N THR A 8 56.67 -1.99 -17.37
CA THR A 8 57.06 -1.35 -16.10
C THR A 8 55.91 -1.60 -15.11
N THR A 9 55.91 -2.70 -14.37
CA THR A 9 56.40 -2.88 -12.99
C THR A 9 55.79 -1.94 -11.95
N THR A 10 54.85 -2.50 -11.20
CA THR A 10 54.44 -2.14 -9.83
C THR A 10 55.65 -2.10 -8.88
N PRO A 11 55.53 -1.35 -7.76
CA PRO A 11 55.93 -1.91 -6.48
C PRO A 11 54.78 -1.95 -5.48
N HIS A 12 54.71 -3.10 -4.82
CA HIS A 12 53.98 -3.35 -3.58
C HIS A 12 54.33 -2.33 -2.49
N ALA A 13 53.31 -1.91 -1.72
CA ALA A 13 53.46 -1.66 -0.30
C ALA A 13 52.17 -2.05 0.42
N SER A 14 52.20 -3.27 0.96
CA SER A 14 51.36 -3.77 2.03
C SER A 14 51.57 -2.94 3.30
N ILE A 15 50.48 -2.45 3.89
CA ILE A 15 50.45 -2.16 5.33
C ILE A 15 49.27 -2.91 5.92
N SER A 16 49.62 -4.06 6.47
CA SER A 16 48.88 -4.75 7.52
C SER A 16 49.27 -4.10 8.85
N ALA A 17 48.31 -3.67 9.67
CA ALA A 17 48.49 -3.59 11.13
C ALA A 17 47.17 -3.33 11.87
N SER A 18 46.75 -4.38 12.58
CA SER A 18 46.23 -4.35 13.96
C SER A 18 44.95 -3.60 14.30
N ALA A 19 43.93 -4.41 14.58
CA ALA A 19 42.90 -4.10 15.56
C ALA A 19 43.51 -3.75 16.94
N PRO A 20 42.82 -2.93 17.74
CA PRO A 20 42.91 -3.03 19.18
C PRO A 20 41.67 -3.75 19.72
N LYS A 21 41.89 -4.93 20.29
CA LYS A 21 40.97 -5.56 21.24
C LYS A 21 41.61 -5.39 22.63
N ALA A 22 40.94 -4.66 23.51
CA ALA A 22 40.51 -5.13 24.82
C ALA A 22 40.47 -4.04 25.91
N SER A 23 39.44 -4.21 26.75
CA SER A 23 39.39 -3.94 28.17
C SER A 23 39.06 -2.52 28.64
N GLY A 24 37.91 -2.42 29.30
CA GLY A 24 37.46 -1.22 29.98
C GLY A 24 36.00 -1.33 30.40
N ALA A 25 35.66 -2.33 31.21
CA ALA A 25 34.39 -2.33 31.92
C ALA A 25 34.37 -1.15 32.90
N ALA A 26 33.59 -0.12 32.60
CA ALA A 26 33.27 0.95 33.54
C ALA A 26 31.76 1.15 33.57
N ASN A 27 31.18 0.71 34.70
CA ASN A 27 29.80 0.96 35.11
C ASN A 27 29.49 2.45 35.07
N ILE A 28 28.48 2.85 34.31
CA ILE A 28 27.72 4.06 34.61
C ILE A 28 26.28 3.64 34.89
N LYS A 29 26.05 3.23 36.16
CA LYS A 29 24.74 3.25 36.78
C LYS A 29 24.45 4.70 37.16
N VAL A 30 23.66 5.40 36.36
CA VAL A 30 22.93 6.57 36.85
C VAL A 30 21.47 6.19 36.93
N ALA A 31 21.06 5.89 38.16
CA ALA A 31 19.67 5.78 38.52
C ALA A 31 19.03 7.17 38.45
N LEU A 32 18.04 7.33 37.58
CA LEU A 32 16.97 8.29 37.82
C LEU A 32 15.65 7.51 37.85
N LYS A 33 15.27 7.11 39.07
CA LYS A 33 13.89 6.72 39.38
C LYS A 33 13.02 7.96 39.18
N ALA A 34 12.29 8.00 38.07
CA ALA A 34 11.09 8.81 37.93
C ALA A 34 9.92 7.87 37.68
N THR A 35 9.04 7.77 38.66
CA THR A 35 7.80 6.99 38.63
C THR A 35 6.83 7.62 37.63
N ILE A 36 6.97 7.32 36.34
CA ILE A 36 5.93 7.61 35.35
C ILE A 36 4.91 6.48 35.43
N LYS A 37 3.85 6.67 36.22
CA LYS A 37 2.63 5.87 36.10
C LYS A 37 2.11 6.07 34.66
N PRO A 38 1.94 5.03 33.82
CA PRO A 38 1.24 5.22 32.56
C PRO A 38 -0.22 5.50 32.90
N LYS A 39 -0.59 6.78 32.90
CA LYS A 39 -1.98 7.19 33.07
C LYS A 39 -2.70 6.82 31.78
N GLY A 40 -3.27 5.62 31.78
CA GLY A 40 -4.11 5.12 30.74
C GLY A 40 -5.27 6.08 30.49
N LEU A 41 -5.40 6.50 29.24
CA LEU A 41 -6.64 6.49 28.50
C LEU A 41 -6.22 6.49 27.03
N ALA A 42 -5.86 5.31 26.53
CA ALA A 42 -6.14 5.02 25.13
C ALA A 42 -7.67 5.22 25.01
N LYS A 43 -8.09 6.40 24.53
CA LYS A 43 -9.49 6.64 24.18
C LYS A 43 -9.85 5.45 23.30
N LYS A 44 -10.80 4.63 23.75
CA LYS A 44 -11.39 3.60 22.91
C LYS A 44 -11.93 4.35 21.70
N THR A 45 -11.19 4.34 20.60
CA THR A 45 -11.67 4.85 19.33
C THR A 45 -13.02 4.16 19.14
N PRO A 46 -14.12 4.90 18.94
CA PRO A 46 -15.42 4.29 18.75
C PRO A 46 -15.26 3.19 17.70
N ARG A 47 -15.56 1.94 18.09
CA ARG A 47 -15.41 0.81 17.18
C ARG A 47 -16.36 1.09 16.02
N VAL A 48 -15.79 1.27 14.83
CA VAL A 48 -16.56 1.51 13.60
C VAL A 48 -17.64 0.42 13.50
N LYS A 49 -18.89 0.85 13.34
CA LYS A 49 -20.02 -0.07 13.22
C LYS A 49 -19.83 -0.88 11.95
N LEU A 50 -19.94 -2.21 12.07
CA LEU A 50 -19.96 -3.08 10.89
C LEU A 50 -21.40 -3.28 10.46
N LEU A 51 -21.66 -3.04 9.18
CA LEU A 51 -22.89 -3.46 8.51
C LEU A 51 -22.85 -4.97 8.24
N ALA A 52 -23.90 -5.48 7.63
CA ALA A 52 -23.95 -6.86 7.18
C ALA A 52 -22.68 -7.25 6.40
N ARG A 53 -22.23 -8.50 6.56
CA ARG A 53 -21.09 -9.09 5.84
C ARG A 53 -19.72 -8.46 6.17
N GLY A 54 -19.65 -7.69 7.27
CA GLY A 54 -18.42 -7.09 7.79
C GLY A 54 -17.98 -5.83 7.06
N ASN A 55 -18.89 -5.16 6.34
CA ASN A 55 -18.61 -3.88 5.68
C ASN A 55 -18.58 -2.75 6.75
N PRO A 56 -17.46 -2.06 6.96
CA PRO A 56 -17.39 -0.92 7.87
C PRO A 56 -18.35 0.20 7.47
N GLN A 57 -19.02 0.82 8.44
CA GLN A 57 -19.86 2.01 8.23
C GLN A 57 -19.04 3.28 8.48
N ILE A 58 -18.58 3.90 7.40
CA ILE A 58 -17.82 5.15 7.41
C ILE A 58 -18.62 6.24 6.68
N ALA A 59 -18.68 7.42 7.28
CA ALA A 59 -19.35 8.57 6.68
C ALA A 59 -18.63 9.00 5.38
N LYS A 60 -19.37 9.62 4.46
CA LYS A 60 -18.79 10.20 3.24
C LYS A 60 -17.77 11.27 3.63
N ALA A 61 -16.53 11.13 3.17
CA ALA A 61 -15.46 12.09 3.40
C ALA A 61 -14.35 11.88 2.37
N ASP A 62 -13.66 12.96 2.02
CA ASP A 62 -12.49 12.93 1.14
C ASP A 62 -11.20 12.80 1.98
N GLY A 63 -10.13 12.34 1.33
CA GLY A 63 -8.81 12.17 1.92
C GLY A 63 -8.46 10.74 2.32
N ASP A 64 -7.22 10.56 2.79
CA ASP A 64 -6.69 9.26 3.21
C ASP A 64 -7.30 8.77 4.53
N ALA A 65 -7.48 9.68 5.50
CA ALA A 65 -8.01 9.35 6.82
C ALA A 65 -9.32 8.50 6.81
N PRO A 66 -10.37 8.85 6.04
CA PRO A 66 -11.58 8.01 5.98
C PRO A 66 -11.34 6.65 5.32
N VAL A 67 -10.43 6.55 4.35
CA VAL A 67 -10.07 5.27 3.72
C VAL A 67 -9.29 4.38 4.69
N GLN A 68 -8.33 4.91 5.44
CA GLN A 68 -7.62 4.14 6.47
C GLN A 68 -8.57 3.69 7.58
N ALA A 69 -9.49 4.55 8.04
CA ALA A 69 -10.51 4.17 9.01
C ALA A 69 -11.41 3.04 8.51
N TYR A 70 -11.74 3.05 7.21
CA TYR A 70 -12.47 1.95 6.56
C TYR A 70 -11.64 0.66 6.54
N ILE A 71 -10.36 0.72 6.16
CA ILE A 71 -9.45 -0.45 6.13
C ILE A 71 -9.28 -1.04 7.53
N ASP A 72 -8.98 -0.21 8.54
CA ASP A 72 -8.70 -0.65 9.92
C ASP A 72 -9.89 -1.36 10.57
N ALA A 73 -11.10 -0.92 10.24
CA ALA A 73 -12.34 -1.47 10.74
C ALA A 73 -12.70 -2.84 10.14
N MET A 74 -12.10 -3.23 9.01
CA MET A 74 -12.43 -4.49 8.36
C MET A 74 -12.03 -5.73 9.18
N PRO A 75 -12.77 -6.85 9.04
CA PRO A 75 -12.30 -8.16 9.48
C PRO A 75 -10.92 -8.48 8.90
N ALA A 76 -10.07 -9.14 9.68
CA ALA A 76 -8.63 -9.23 9.46
C ALA A 76 -8.21 -9.65 8.03
N ARG A 77 -8.94 -10.60 7.42
CA ARG A 77 -8.60 -11.12 6.10
C ARG A 77 -8.91 -10.16 4.95
N LYS A 78 -10.14 -9.62 4.91
CA LYS A 78 -10.51 -8.57 3.93
C LYS A 78 -9.68 -7.30 4.12
N ARG A 79 -9.35 -6.98 5.38
CA ARG A 79 -8.41 -5.91 5.71
C ARG A 79 -7.06 -6.11 5.02
N ALA A 80 -6.51 -7.32 5.05
CA ALA A 80 -5.22 -7.61 4.41
C ALA A 80 -5.25 -7.34 2.91
N ILE A 81 -6.31 -7.78 2.21
CA ILE A 81 -6.50 -7.54 0.77
C ILE A 81 -6.60 -6.04 0.46
N VAL A 82 -7.46 -5.30 1.17
CA VAL A 82 -7.67 -3.88 0.88
C VAL A 82 -6.46 -3.03 1.29
N ARG A 83 -5.74 -3.43 2.35
CA ARG A 83 -4.47 -2.78 2.74
C ARG A 83 -3.36 -3.02 1.71
N TRP A 84 -3.27 -4.23 1.16
CA TRP A 84 -2.35 -4.54 0.07
C TRP A 84 -2.66 -3.68 -1.18
N LEU A 85 -3.94 -3.60 -1.54
CA LEU A 85 -4.40 -2.78 -2.67
C LEU A 85 -4.08 -1.28 -2.45
N ASP A 86 -4.40 -0.74 -1.28
CA ASP A 86 -4.14 0.67 -0.94
C ASP A 86 -2.64 1.00 -1.06
N ALA A 87 -1.77 0.14 -0.51
CA ALA A 87 -0.33 0.32 -0.60
C ALA A 87 0.20 0.26 -2.04
N LEU A 88 -0.37 -0.61 -2.89
CA LEU A 88 -0.03 -0.68 -4.31
C LEU A 88 -0.47 0.57 -5.06
N ILE A 89 -1.67 1.08 -4.76
CA ILE A 89 -2.21 2.28 -5.42
C ILE A 89 -1.37 3.50 -5.07
N VAL A 90 -1.11 3.75 -3.78
CA VAL A 90 -0.28 4.89 -3.32
C VAL A 90 1.11 4.85 -3.94
N ARG A 91 1.73 3.66 -4.04
CA ARG A 91 3.04 3.51 -4.67
C ARG A 91 3.02 3.74 -6.17
N SER A 92 1.91 3.39 -6.84
CA SER A 92 1.81 3.49 -8.30
C SER A 92 1.37 4.86 -8.79
N VAL A 93 0.65 5.61 -7.94
CA VAL A 93 0.08 6.93 -8.23
C VAL A 93 0.37 7.84 -7.03
N PRO A 94 1.51 8.54 -7.01
CA PRO A 94 1.97 9.32 -5.84
C PRO A 94 0.98 10.39 -5.34
N ASP A 95 0.24 11.02 -6.26
CA ASP A 95 -0.74 12.08 -5.96
C ASP A 95 -2.20 11.57 -5.97
N VAL A 96 -2.41 10.29 -5.64
CA VAL A 96 -3.73 9.67 -5.66
C VAL A 96 -4.70 10.40 -4.72
N ARG A 97 -5.87 10.76 -5.26
CA ARG A 97 -7.02 11.20 -4.47
C ARG A 97 -7.74 10.00 -3.89
N LYS A 98 -8.11 10.10 -2.62
CA LYS A 98 -8.85 9.07 -1.89
C LYS A 98 -10.14 9.66 -1.33
N ALA A 99 -11.18 8.84 -1.24
CA ALA A 99 -12.41 9.20 -0.55
C ALA A 99 -13.19 7.97 -0.11
N VAL A 100 -14.09 8.14 0.86
CA VAL A 100 -15.20 7.22 1.08
C VAL A 100 -16.46 7.85 0.52
N LYS A 101 -17.13 7.17 -0.42
CA LYS A 101 -18.39 7.60 -1.04
C LYS A 101 -19.36 6.43 -1.04
N TRP A 102 -20.62 6.68 -0.68
CA TRP A 102 -21.65 5.64 -0.51
C TRP A 102 -21.17 4.43 0.30
N ASN A 103 -20.38 4.68 1.36
CA ASN A 103 -19.77 3.65 2.20
C ASN A 103 -18.84 2.67 1.44
N SER A 104 -18.04 3.18 0.50
CA SER A 104 -17.04 2.43 -0.25
C SER A 104 -15.82 3.31 -0.51
N PRO A 105 -14.58 2.78 -0.45
CA PRO A 105 -13.38 3.51 -0.83
C PRO A 105 -13.31 3.77 -2.33
N PHE A 106 -12.87 4.98 -2.70
CA PHE A 106 -12.63 5.42 -4.08
C PHE A 106 -11.22 5.99 -4.21
N TYR A 107 -10.63 5.77 -5.38
CA TYR A 107 -9.30 6.24 -5.77
C TYR A 107 -9.39 6.97 -7.11
N GLY A 108 -8.72 8.11 -7.20
CA GLY A 108 -8.83 9.03 -8.33
C GLY A 108 -7.57 9.87 -8.53
N VAL A 109 -7.60 10.72 -9.55
CA VAL A 109 -6.56 11.71 -9.82
C VAL A 109 -7.23 13.08 -9.87
N GLU A 110 -6.58 14.09 -9.30
CA GLU A 110 -7.13 15.45 -9.26
C GLU A 110 -7.42 15.96 -10.67
N GLY A 111 -8.61 16.54 -10.88
CA GLY A 111 -9.06 17.03 -12.18
C GLY A 111 -9.40 15.94 -13.22
N GLN A 112 -9.11 14.67 -12.94
CA GLN A 112 -9.40 13.54 -13.83
C GLN A 112 -10.59 12.70 -13.35
N GLY A 113 -10.95 12.76 -12.07
CA GLY A 113 -12.05 11.97 -11.50
C GLY A 113 -11.58 10.66 -10.87
N TRP A 114 -12.52 9.74 -10.63
CA TRP A 114 -12.26 8.46 -9.95
C TRP A 114 -11.96 7.39 -10.98
N PHE A 115 -10.86 6.64 -10.83
CA PHE A 115 -10.53 5.54 -11.75
C PHE A 115 -10.89 4.16 -11.16
N LEU A 116 -10.97 4.06 -9.82
CA LEU A 116 -11.24 2.80 -9.12
C LEU A 116 -12.13 2.98 -7.90
N GLY A 117 -13.04 2.02 -7.68
CA GLY A 117 -13.82 1.87 -6.44
C GLY A 117 -13.65 0.47 -5.82
N VAL A 118 -13.75 0.38 -4.49
CA VAL A 118 -13.64 -0.89 -3.75
C VAL A 118 -14.95 -1.21 -3.05
N HIS A 119 -15.45 -2.42 -3.23
CA HIS A 119 -16.61 -2.91 -2.48
C HIS A 119 -16.28 -4.21 -1.76
N THR A 120 -16.66 -4.27 -0.48
CA THR A 120 -16.44 -5.44 0.35
C THR A 120 -17.70 -6.31 0.35
N LEU A 121 -17.65 -7.44 -0.34
CA LEU A 121 -18.75 -8.41 -0.42
C LEU A 121 -18.49 -9.56 0.55
N THR A 122 -19.44 -10.48 0.72
CA THR A 122 -19.32 -11.60 1.67
C THR A 122 -18.08 -12.45 1.44
N HIS A 123 -17.84 -12.84 0.19
CA HIS A 123 -16.85 -13.86 -0.18
C HIS A 123 -15.64 -13.31 -0.94
N TYR A 124 -15.66 -12.02 -1.30
CA TYR A 124 -14.60 -11.39 -2.07
C TYR A 124 -14.59 -9.87 -1.86
N VAL A 125 -13.44 -9.27 -2.16
CA VAL A 125 -13.32 -7.83 -2.39
C VAL A 125 -13.50 -7.61 -3.89
N LYS A 126 -14.45 -6.75 -4.26
CA LYS A 126 -14.67 -6.31 -5.64
C LYS A 126 -13.89 -5.02 -5.88
N ILE A 127 -13.00 -5.06 -6.83
CA ILE A 127 -12.33 -3.89 -7.39
C ILE A 127 -13.08 -3.51 -8.66
N ALA A 128 -13.55 -2.27 -8.73
CA ALA A 128 -14.24 -1.73 -9.88
C ALA A 128 -13.38 -0.71 -10.60
N PHE A 129 -12.99 -1.03 -11.84
CA PHE A 129 -12.34 -0.10 -12.75
C PHE A 129 -13.40 0.54 -13.63
N PHE A 130 -13.55 1.87 -13.56
CA PHE A 130 -14.65 2.56 -14.26
C PHE A 130 -14.48 2.59 -15.78
N HIS A 131 -13.24 2.60 -16.25
CA HIS A 131 -12.85 2.41 -17.66
C HIS A 131 -12.18 1.05 -17.89
N GLY A 132 -12.68 0.02 -17.22
CA GLY A 132 -12.08 -1.31 -17.22
C GLY A 132 -11.97 -2.00 -18.59
N THR A 133 -12.83 -1.67 -19.56
CA THR A 133 -12.74 -2.26 -20.92
C THR A 133 -11.56 -1.76 -21.72
N GLU A 134 -10.95 -0.65 -21.30
CA GLU A 134 -9.79 -0.02 -21.96
C GLU A 134 -8.47 -0.52 -21.36
N LEU A 135 -8.52 -1.33 -20.30
CA LEU A 135 -7.33 -1.88 -19.65
C LEU A 135 -6.85 -3.14 -20.36
N GLN A 136 -5.53 -3.33 -20.41
CA GLN A 136 -4.88 -4.50 -20.96
C GLN A 136 -3.99 -5.21 -19.92
N PRO A 137 -4.20 -6.52 -19.66
CA PRO A 137 -5.34 -7.32 -20.12
C PRO A 137 -6.65 -6.81 -19.53
N MET A 138 -7.78 -7.06 -20.19
CA MET A 138 -9.08 -6.59 -19.67
C MET A 138 -9.44 -7.34 -18.37
N PRO A 139 -9.84 -6.65 -17.28
CA PRO A 139 -10.31 -7.32 -16.06
C PRO A 139 -11.48 -8.28 -16.36
N PRO A 140 -11.48 -9.48 -15.77
CA PRO A 140 -12.25 -10.61 -16.27
C PRO A 140 -13.75 -10.55 -16.00
N VAL A 141 -14.21 -9.74 -15.04
CA VAL A 141 -15.63 -9.72 -14.65
C VAL A 141 -16.36 -8.55 -15.32
N ALA A 142 -17.48 -8.85 -15.98
CA ALA A 142 -18.31 -7.85 -16.65
C ALA A 142 -19.09 -6.96 -15.66
N SER A 143 -19.35 -5.72 -16.07
CA SER A 143 -20.27 -4.81 -15.41
C SER A 143 -21.54 -4.62 -16.24
N LYS A 144 -22.64 -4.25 -15.57
CA LYS A 144 -23.84 -3.69 -16.21
C LYS A 144 -23.62 -2.25 -16.68
N VAL A 145 -22.66 -1.54 -16.08
CA VAL A 145 -22.26 -0.19 -16.47
C VAL A 145 -21.33 -0.30 -17.66
N LYS A 146 -21.66 0.37 -18.76
CA LYS A 146 -20.84 0.40 -19.98
C LYS A 146 -19.43 0.90 -19.64
N GLY A 147 -18.41 0.25 -20.19
CA GLY A 147 -16.99 0.61 -19.97
C GLY A 147 -16.37 0.07 -18.69
N ALA A 148 -17.17 -0.19 -17.65
CA ALA A 148 -16.65 -0.68 -16.38
C ALA A 148 -16.34 -2.19 -16.42
N ARG A 149 -15.27 -2.59 -15.74
CA ARG A 149 -14.93 -4.01 -15.49
C ARG A 149 -14.55 -4.20 -14.03
N TYR A 150 -14.77 -5.42 -13.55
CA TYR A 150 -14.48 -5.78 -12.18
C TYR A 150 -13.37 -6.83 -12.11
N PHE A 151 -12.67 -6.80 -10.98
CA PHE A 151 -11.81 -7.88 -10.55
C PHE A 151 -12.22 -8.27 -9.12
N HIS A 152 -12.37 -9.57 -8.88
CA HIS A 152 -12.77 -10.10 -7.58
C HIS A 152 -11.59 -10.80 -6.97
N ILE A 153 -11.17 -10.35 -5.80
CA ILE A 153 -10.14 -11.02 -5.00
C ILE A 153 -10.85 -11.76 -3.89
N ARG A 154 -10.85 -13.09 -3.99
CA ARG A 154 -11.26 -13.92 -2.87
C ARG A 154 -10.16 -14.01 -1.86
N GLU A 155 -10.60 -14.43 -0.71
CA GLU A 155 -9.84 -14.58 0.49
C GLU A 155 -8.63 -15.53 0.35
N ASP A 156 -8.71 -16.58 -0.48
CA ASP A 156 -7.66 -17.57 -0.76
C ASP A 156 -6.89 -17.31 -2.06
N ASP A 157 -7.23 -16.26 -2.81
CA ASP A 157 -6.61 -15.99 -4.11
C ASP A 157 -5.17 -15.49 -3.90
N ALA A 158 -4.27 -15.92 -4.79
CA ALA A 158 -2.94 -15.35 -4.86
C ALA A 158 -3.01 -13.87 -5.27
N LEU A 159 -2.23 -13.03 -4.60
CA LEU A 159 -2.13 -11.61 -4.92
C LEU A 159 -1.02 -11.39 -5.95
N ASP A 160 -1.41 -10.92 -7.14
CA ASP A 160 -0.49 -10.58 -8.23
C ASP A 160 -0.22 -9.08 -8.24
N ASP A 161 0.88 -8.68 -7.61
CA ASP A 161 1.35 -7.30 -7.55
C ASP A 161 1.56 -6.70 -8.95
N ALA A 162 2.15 -7.46 -9.88
CA ALA A 162 2.51 -6.95 -11.19
C ALA A 162 1.27 -6.63 -12.02
N GLN A 163 0.31 -7.56 -12.04
CA GLN A 163 -0.96 -7.38 -12.73
C GLN A 163 -1.78 -6.22 -12.14
N MET A 164 -1.84 -6.10 -10.82
CA MET A 164 -2.58 -5.03 -10.16
C MET A 164 -1.95 -3.65 -10.40
N VAL A 165 -0.62 -3.54 -10.31
CA VAL A 165 0.11 -2.30 -10.61
C VAL A 165 -0.12 -1.88 -12.06
N MET A 166 -0.08 -2.83 -13.00
CA MET A 166 -0.32 -2.56 -14.41
C MET A 166 -1.72 -1.97 -14.64
N TRP A 167 -2.76 -2.56 -14.04
CA TRP A 167 -4.12 -2.02 -14.14
C TRP A 167 -4.28 -0.65 -13.48
N VAL A 168 -3.72 -0.46 -12.28
CA VAL A 168 -3.80 0.82 -11.57
C VAL A 168 -3.16 1.94 -12.39
N LYS A 169 -1.97 1.70 -12.96
CA LYS A 169 -1.28 2.70 -13.78
C LYS A 169 -2.07 3.06 -15.04
N GLN A 170 -2.62 2.06 -15.73
CA GLN A 170 -3.47 2.31 -16.90
C GLN A 170 -4.74 3.06 -16.52
N ALA A 171 -5.44 2.63 -15.48
CA ALA A 171 -6.69 3.26 -15.06
C ALA A 171 -6.48 4.71 -14.62
N ALA A 172 -5.37 5.02 -13.93
CA ALA A 172 -5.05 6.38 -13.50
C ALA A 172 -4.64 7.33 -14.65
N ALA A 173 -4.30 6.79 -15.83
CA ALA A 173 -3.96 7.55 -17.02
C ALA A 173 -5.18 7.88 -17.89
N LEU A 174 -6.34 7.27 -17.61
CA LEU A 174 -7.58 7.50 -18.32
C LEU A 174 -8.43 8.55 -17.58
N PRO A 175 -9.26 9.33 -18.29
CA PRO A 175 -10.30 10.12 -17.65
C PRO A 175 -11.13 9.23 -16.73
N GLY A 176 -11.25 9.65 -15.48
CA GLY A 176 -12.02 8.94 -14.46
C GLY A 176 -13.50 9.26 -14.53
N TRP A 177 -14.28 8.46 -13.81
CA TRP A 177 -15.69 8.70 -13.59
C TRP A 177 -15.89 9.89 -12.63
N ILE A 178 -16.79 10.79 -13.00
CA ILE A 178 -17.24 11.90 -12.16
C ILE A 178 -18.72 11.65 -11.82
N PRO A 179 -19.07 11.59 -10.53
CA PRO A 179 -20.43 11.34 -10.08
C PRO A 179 -21.33 12.58 -10.15
#